data_AF-K1UQ76-F1
#
_entry.id   AF-K1UQ76-F1
#
_cell.length_a   1.000
_cell.length_b   1.000
_cell.length_c   1.000
_cell.angle_alpha   90.00
_cell.angle_beta   90.00
_cell.angle_gamma   90.00
#
_symmetry.space_group_name_H-M   'P 1'
#
loop_
_entity.id
_entity.type
_entity.pdbx_description
1 polymer ?
#
loop_
_entity_poly.entity_id
_entity_poly.type
_entity_poly.pdbx_seq_one_letter_code
_entity_poly.pdbx_strand_id
1 'polypeptide(L)'
;MSRVKHRRTKKEILDEQGNLRAGCSIIPKGEVYESHIFTKKDEWFKNDAFTREVKEMFTEIINSHVKEESEKLSVFQQGGVYLATKKIGKNNPKEAEIRADNAARQEWNRTVDVALVEGVPEEDILTVKREKITDKTLQSIRTHGWLPDMFQQIIRGAKDFLQEMIFKFKLPPKPVPKIDLQEWNDMRKLMEKLQKQSQAMKSTQQELSLLKKQLSETTGFFKGKVRKSLEGKIEQAEKQEKRIHTDMEQMVTQAGYPDVQSFAKTYQKSEKLVREYNEELRAWENQTEQKKEPSSEPPKKASIREKLHRYQQESRQQPKRSVKKKSMDRER
;
A
#
# COMPACT_ATOMS: atom_id res chain seq x y z
N MET A 1 -75.81 -7.60 14.69
CA MET A 1 -75.60 -7.03 13.35
C MET A 1 -75.06 -5.61 13.48
N SER A 2 -73.74 -5.45 13.41
CA SER A 2 -73.07 -4.15 13.48
C SER A 2 -73.41 -3.36 12.21
N ARG A 3 -74.22 -2.31 12.34
CA ARG A 3 -74.57 -1.42 11.22
C ARG A 3 -73.28 -0.79 10.69
N VAL A 4 -72.91 -1.09 9.46
CA VAL A 4 -71.78 -0.45 8.76
C VAL A 4 -72.09 1.04 8.67
N LYS A 5 -71.35 1.87 9.41
CA LYS A 5 -71.49 3.34 9.35
C LYS A 5 -70.91 3.82 8.02
N HIS A 6 -71.76 4.27 7.12
CA HIS A 6 -71.37 4.74 5.78
C HIS A 6 -70.68 6.11 5.87
N ARG A 7 -69.52 6.29 5.20
CA ARG A 7 -68.87 7.60 5.09
C ARG A 7 -69.58 8.43 4.02
N ARG A 8 -70.17 9.55 4.43
CA ARG A 8 -70.84 10.54 3.56
C ARG A 8 -70.03 11.82 3.45
N THR A 9 -70.19 12.57 2.37
CA THR A 9 -69.48 13.84 2.19
C THR A 9 -70.09 14.95 3.04
N LYS A 10 -69.32 16.01 3.36
CA LYS A 10 -69.79 17.14 4.18
C LYS A 10 -71.04 17.83 3.61
N LYS A 11 -71.24 17.77 2.29
CA LYS A 11 -72.43 18.32 1.61
C LYS A 11 -73.69 17.46 1.82
N GLU A 12 -73.54 16.16 2.10
CA GLU A 12 -74.67 15.21 2.23
C GLU A 12 -75.26 15.13 3.65
N ILE A 13 -74.52 15.63 4.66
CA ILE A 13 -74.87 15.55 6.07
C ILE A 13 -75.48 16.86 6.62
N LEU A 14 -75.56 17.90 5.77
CA LEU A 14 -76.20 19.18 6.06
C LEU A 14 -77.62 19.19 5.47
N ASP A 15 -78.58 19.81 6.15
CA ASP A 15 -79.92 20.10 5.61
C ASP A 15 -79.94 21.41 4.81
N GLU A 16 -81.09 21.76 4.25
CA GLU A 16 -81.28 22.95 3.41
C GLU A 16 -81.08 24.26 4.19
N GLN A 17 -81.16 24.21 5.52
CA GLN A 17 -80.87 25.32 6.43
C GLN A 17 -79.42 25.32 6.95
N GLY A 18 -78.59 24.36 6.53
CA GLY A 18 -77.18 24.25 6.91
C GLY A 18 -76.91 23.58 8.26
N ASN A 19 -77.89 22.93 8.88
CA ASN A 19 -77.74 22.19 10.12
C ASN A 19 -77.39 20.71 9.89
N LEU A 20 -76.75 20.10 10.89
CA LEU A 20 -76.36 18.69 10.86
C LEU A 20 -77.58 17.78 11.05
N ARG A 21 -77.76 16.83 10.12
CA ARG A 21 -78.85 15.84 10.21
C ARG A 21 -78.70 14.95 11.45
N ALA A 22 -79.81 14.66 12.13
CA ALA A 22 -79.83 13.81 13.33
C ALA A 22 -79.15 12.45 13.09
N GLY A 23 -78.18 12.10 13.94
CA GLY A 23 -77.39 10.87 13.84
C GLY A 23 -76.12 10.96 12.99
N CYS A 24 -75.81 12.12 12.40
CA CYS A 24 -74.55 12.40 11.72
C CYS A 24 -73.62 13.24 12.61
N SER A 25 -72.33 12.92 12.64
CA SER A 25 -71.29 13.68 13.35
C SER A 25 -70.14 14.02 12.39
N ILE A 26 -69.73 15.29 12.36
CA ILE A 26 -68.52 15.70 11.62
C ILE A 26 -67.32 15.35 12.46
N ILE A 27 -66.39 14.57 11.89
CA ILE A 27 -65.08 14.36 12.49
C ILE A 27 -64.11 15.34 11.83
N PRO A 28 -63.60 16.35 12.54
CA PRO A 28 -62.61 17.30 12.01
C PRO A 28 -61.37 16.58 11.51
N LYS A 29 -60.76 17.10 10.43
CA LYS A 29 -59.46 16.63 9.95
C LYS A 29 -58.42 16.90 11.05
N GLY A 30 -57.94 15.85 11.71
CA GLY A 30 -56.94 15.92 12.78
C GLY A 30 -57.32 15.05 13.98
N GLU A 31 -58.60 15.00 14.34
CA GLU A 31 -59.08 14.35 15.56
C GLU A 31 -58.88 12.83 15.57
N VAL A 32 -58.96 12.17 14.40
CA VAL A 32 -58.64 10.73 14.26
C VAL A 32 -57.14 10.47 14.20
N TYR A 33 -56.33 11.45 13.77
CA TYR A 33 -54.88 11.33 13.74
C TYR A 33 -54.24 11.66 15.10
N GLU A 34 -54.95 12.37 15.98
CA GLU A 34 -54.57 12.66 17.37
C GLU A 34 -55.05 11.60 18.37
N SER A 35 -55.54 10.45 17.90
CA SER A 35 -55.62 9.27 18.78
C SER A 35 -54.20 8.98 19.28
N HIS A 36 -54.00 9.00 20.60
CA HIS A 36 -52.74 8.81 21.32
C HIS A 36 -52.12 7.39 21.16
N ILE A 37 -52.30 6.75 20.00
CA ILE A 37 -51.74 5.44 19.63
C ILE A 37 -50.20 5.51 19.59
N PHE A 38 -49.65 6.69 19.29
CA PHE A 38 -48.22 6.93 19.42
C PHE A 38 -47.91 7.52 20.79
N THR A 39 -47.67 6.65 21.77
CA THR A 39 -47.04 7.06 23.03
C THR A 39 -45.64 7.63 22.75
N LYS A 40 -45.11 8.43 23.67
CA LYS A 40 -43.69 8.80 23.61
C LYS A 40 -42.89 7.50 23.54
N LYS A 41 -42.05 7.35 22.50
CA LYS A 41 -41.11 6.24 22.39
C LYS A 41 -40.38 6.09 23.72
N ASP A 42 -40.39 4.87 24.26
CA ASP A 42 -39.70 4.50 25.49
C ASP A 42 -38.26 5.03 25.45
N GLU A 43 -37.89 5.77 26.49
CA GLU A 43 -36.57 6.38 26.61
C GLU A 43 -35.47 5.32 26.70
N TRP A 44 -35.81 4.11 27.18
CA TRP A 44 -34.94 2.94 27.14
C TRP A 44 -34.41 2.66 25.73
N PHE A 45 -35.29 2.68 24.70
CA PHE A 45 -34.89 2.45 23.30
C PHE A 45 -34.12 3.62 22.67
N LYS A 46 -34.05 4.77 23.35
CA LYS A 46 -33.24 5.92 22.94
C LYS A 46 -31.90 5.98 23.68
N ASN A 47 -31.69 5.10 24.67
CA ASN A 47 -30.43 5.04 25.40
C ASN A 47 -29.31 4.51 24.48
N ASP A 48 -28.18 5.20 24.47
CA ASP A 48 -27.01 4.80 23.69
C ASP A 48 -26.41 3.48 24.20
N ALA A 49 -26.50 3.23 25.52
CA ALA A 49 -26.09 1.96 26.12
C ALA A 49 -26.91 0.79 25.55
N PHE A 50 -28.24 0.94 25.48
CA PHE A 50 -29.12 -0.08 24.89
C PHE A 50 -28.75 -0.36 23.43
N THR A 51 -28.49 0.68 22.64
CA THR A 51 -28.15 0.51 21.21
C THR A 51 -26.79 -0.18 21.02
N ARG A 52 -25.83 0.08 21.93
CA ARG A 52 -24.51 -0.56 21.93
C ARG A 52 -24.59 -2.04 22.33
N GLU A 53 -25.25 -2.34 23.45
CA GLU A 53 -25.45 -3.71 23.95
C GLU A 53 -26.14 -4.60 22.91
N VAL A 54 -27.18 -4.08 22.26
CA VAL A 54 -27.92 -4.82 21.23
C VAL A 54 -27.03 -5.10 20.00
N LYS A 55 -26.17 -4.15 19.59
CA LYS A 55 -25.25 -4.36 18.46
C LYS A 55 -24.19 -5.42 18.78
N GLU A 56 -23.62 -5.36 19.98
CA GLU A 56 -22.63 -6.34 20.46
C GLU A 56 -23.26 -7.74 20.53
N MET A 57 -24.41 -7.88 21.17
CA MET A 57 -25.16 -9.14 21.25
C MET A 57 -25.44 -9.75 19.87
N PHE A 58 -25.98 -8.98 18.93
CA PHE A 58 -26.24 -9.50 17.58
C PHE A 58 -24.96 -9.87 16.84
N THR A 59 -23.88 -9.12 17.03
CA THR A 59 -22.58 -9.40 16.38
C THR A 59 -21.98 -10.68 16.94
N GLU A 60 -22.03 -10.90 18.25
CA GLU A 60 -21.61 -12.14 18.90
C GLU A 60 -22.40 -13.35 18.40
N ILE A 61 -23.74 -13.22 18.29
CA ILE A 61 -24.60 -14.27 17.74
C ILE A 61 -24.18 -14.60 16.30
N ILE A 62 -23.97 -13.59 15.45
CA ILE A 62 -23.52 -13.81 14.07
C ILE A 62 -22.16 -14.52 14.05
N ASN A 63 -21.20 -14.03 14.84
CA ASN A 63 -19.84 -14.57 14.91
C ASN A 63 -19.80 -16.00 15.46
N SER A 64 -20.75 -16.40 16.31
CA SER A 64 -20.86 -17.79 16.79
C SER A 64 -21.11 -18.79 15.65
N HIS A 65 -21.64 -18.33 14.52
CA HIS A 65 -21.89 -19.13 13.32
C HIS A 65 -20.78 -19.01 12.27
N VAL A 66 -19.75 -18.17 12.48
CA VAL A 66 -18.61 -17.99 11.57
C VAL A 66 -17.46 -18.90 12.01
N LYS A 67 -16.95 -19.73 11.08
CA LYS A 67 -15.90 -20.73 11.37
C LYS A 67 -14.48 -20.16 11.37
N GLU A 68 -14.21 -19.18 10.52
CA GLU A 68 -12.89 -18.55 10.37
C GLU A 68 -12.80 -17.27 11.21
N GLU A 69 -11.74 -17.13 12.02
CA GLU A 69 -11.55 -15.95 12.87
C GLU A 69 -11.44 -14.65 12.06
N SER A 70 -10.80 -14.71 10.89
CA SER A 70 -10.62 -13.59 9.97
C SER A 70 -11.92 -13.09 9.33
N GLU A 71 -12.99 -13.88 9.38
CA GLU A 71 -14.30 -13.54 8.82
C GLU A 71 -15.31 -13.07 9.89
N LYS A 72 -14.92 -13.06 11.17
CA LYS A 72 -15.75 -12.54 12.24
C LYS A 72 -15.94 -11.03 12.11
N LEU A 73 -17.16 -10.59 12.33
CA LEU A 73 -17.54 -9.19 12.31
C LEU A 73 -17.02 -8.49 13.56
N SER A 74 -16.53 -7.26 13.40
CA SER A 74 -16.26 -6.36 14.50
C SER A 74 -17.35 -5.30 14.59
N VAL A 75 -17.73 -4.95 15.83
CA VAL A 75 -18.64 -3.81 16.05
C VAL A 75 -17.87 -2.53 15.81
N PHE A 76 -18.47 -1.61 15.04
CA PHE A 76 -17.90 -0.28 14.85
C PHE A 76 -17.78 0.43 16.21
N GLN A 77 -16.56 0.74 16.62
CA GLN A 77 -16.28 1.50 17.83
C GLN A 77 -16.23 3.00 17.54
N GLN A 78 -16.98 3.78 18.31
CA GLN A 78 -16.93 5.23 18.23
C GLN A 78 -15.56 5.71 18.72
N GLY A 79 -14.79 6.33 17.82
CA GLY A 79 -13.41 6.74 18.09
C GLY A 79 -12.34 5.81 17.51
N GLY A 80 -12.72 4.65 16.96
CA GLY A 80 -11.79 3.75 16.28
C GLY A 80 -11.22 4.30 14.96
N VAL A 81 -10.44 3.51 14.24
CA VAL A 81 -9.76 3.90 12.99
C VAL A 81 -10.72 4.31 11.85
N TYR A 82 -11.95 3.80 11.88
CA TYR A 82 -12.95 4.01 10.84
C TYR A 82 -13.73 5.33 10.99
N LEU A 83 -14.30 5.81 9.87
CA LEU A 83 -15.22 6.93 9.81
C LEU A 83 -16.67 6.46 9.66
N ALA A 84 -17.55 6.99 10.52
CA ALA A 84 -18.98 6.72 10.47
C ALA A 84 -19.63 7.45 9.28
N THR A 85 -20.47 6.75 8.53
CA THR A 85 -21.26 7.37 7.45
C THR A 85 -22.52 8.02 7.99
N LYS A 86 -22.97 9.09 7.34
CA LYS A 86 -24.21 9.80 7.70
C LYS A 86 -25.41 9.15 7.02
N LYS A 87 -26.49 8.95 7.76
CA LYS A 87 -27.76 8.48 7.20
C LYS A 87 -28.36 9.54 6.26
N ILE A 88 -28.84 9.11 5.10
CA ILE A 88 -29.54 9.98 4.14
C ILE A 88 -31.05 9.75 4.31
N GLY A 89 -31.78 10.81 4.66
CA GLY A 89 -33.24 10.79 4.76
C GLY A 89 -33.91 10.91 3.37
N LYS A 90 -35.15 10.43 3.27
CA LYS A 90 -35.97 10.58 2.06
C LYS A 90 -36.27 12.08 1.82
N ASN A 91 -36.03 12.57 0.61
CA ASN A 91 -36.22 13.98 0.19
C ASN A 91 -35.30 15.00 0.88
N ASN A 92 -34.09 14.62 1.25
CA ASN A 92 -33.13 15.57 1.83
C ASN A 92 -32.54 16.49 0.75
N PRO A 93 -32.67 17.83 0.85
CA PRO A 93 -32.08 18.75 -0.12
C PRO A 93 -30.55 18.65 -0.23
N LYS A 94 -29.86 18.15 0.80
CA LYS A 94 -28.40 17.91 0.81
C LYS A 94 -27.99 16.46 0.54
N GLU A 95 -28.88 15.66 -0.05
CA GLU A 95 -28.63 14.24 -0.33
C GLU A 95 -27.35 14.02 -1.16
N ALA A 96 -27.13 14.83 -2.19
CA ALA A 96 -25.96 14.71 -3.07
C ALA A 96 -24.65 14.97 -2.31
N GLU A 97 -24.59 16.04 -1.51
CA GLU A 97 -23.42 16.41 -0.68
C GLU A 97 -23.10 15.29 0.33
N ILE A 98 -24.12 14.80 1.05
CA ILE A 98 -23.93 13.73 2.04
C ILE A 98 -23.49 12.42 1.38
N ARG A 99 -24.02 12.11 0.18
CA ARG A 99 -23.62 10.93 -0.60
C ARG A 99 -22.13 11.03 -0.98
N ALA A 100 -21.68 12.17 -1.47
CA ALA A 100 -20.29 12.39 -1.85
C ALA A 100 -19.34 12.31 -0.65
N ASP A 101 -19.71 12.94 0.47
CA ASP A 101 -18.98 12.84 1.73
C ASP A 101 -18.88 11.38 2.23
N ASN A 102 -19.98 10.63 2.15
CA ASN A 102 -19.99 9.23 2.56
C ASN A 102 -19.11 8.37 1.64
N ALA A 103 -19.07 8.66 0.34
CA ALA A 103 -18.16 7.99 -0.58
C ALA A 103 -16.69 8.22 -0.17
N ALA A 104 -16.33 9.45 0.19
CA ALA A 104 -14.99 9.75 0.70
C ALA A 104 -14.68 9.00 2.02
N ARG A 105 -15.64 8.94 2.97
CA ARG A 105 -15.49 8.15 4.21
C ARG A 105 -15.30 6.66 3.93
N GLN A 106 -16.04 6.11 2.97
CA GLN A 106 -15.90 4.70 2.57
C GLN A 106 -14.52 4.44 1.96
N GLU A 107 -14.00 5.36 1.17
CA GLU A 107 -12.68 5.22 0.57
C GLU A 107 -11.55 5.30 1.62
N TRP A 108 -11.69 6.18 2.61
CA TRP A 108 -10.83 6.15 3.80
C TRP A 108 -10.92 4.79 4.51
N ASN A 109 -12.12 4.29 4.80
CA ASN A 109 -12.31 3.01 5.50
C ASN A 109 -11.69 1.84 4.73
N ARG A 110 -11.81 1.81 3.40
CA ARG A 110 -11.14 0.80 2.55
C ARG A 110 -9.62 0.88 2.66
N THR A 111 -9.07 2.10 2.73
CA THR A 111 -7.63 2.32 2.88
C THR A 111 -7.15 1.88 4.26
N VAL A 112 -7.94 2.12 5.30
CA VAL A 112 -7.70 1.59 6.65
C VAL A 112 -7.70 0.06 6.64
N ASP A 113 -8.64 -0.59 5.95
CA ASP A 113 -8.63 -2.07 5.83
C ASP A 113 -7.35 -2.59 5.17
N VAL A 114 -6.84 -1.87 4.15
CA VAL A 114 -5.55 -2.20 3.55
C VAL A 114 -4.43 -2.01 4.56
N ALA A 115 -4.41 -0.90 5.30
CA ALA A 115 -3.38 -0.64 6.31
C ALA A 115 -3.29 -1.74 7.37
N LEU A 116 -4.44 -2.17 7.89
CA LEU A 116 -4.53 -3.23 8.91
C LEU A 116 -4.07 -4.58 8.38
N VAL A 117 -4.46 -4.95 7.15
CA VAL A 117 -4.02 -6.20 6.50
C VAL A 117 -2.49 -6.21 6.29
N GLU A 118 -1.91 -5.05 6.04
CA GLU A 118 -0.48 -4.89 5.80
C GLU A 118 0.32 -4.72 7.10
N GLY A 119 -0.35 -4.75 8.26
CA GLY A 119 0.28 -4.73 9.58
C GLY A 119 0.63 -3.35 10.12
N VAL A 120 0.08 -2.27 9.55
CA VAL A 120 0.24 -0.92 10.11
C VAL A 120 -0.46 -0.86 11.48
N PRO A 121 0.20 -0.39 12.55
CA PRO A 121 -0.40 -0.28 13.87
C PRO A 121 -1.66 0.60 13.90
N GLU A 122 -2.67 0.19 14.66
CA GLU A 122 -3.92 0.98 14.81
C GLU A 122 -3.66 2.38 15.39
N GLU A 123 -2.70 2.51 16.30
CA GLU A 123 -2.32 3.78 16.93
C GLU A 123 -1.81 4.81 15.91
N ASP A 124 -1.06 4.37 14.91
CA ASP A 124 -0.56 5.22 13.83
C ASP A 124 -1.72 5.69 12.95
N ILE A 125 -2.64 4.77 12.59
CA ILE A 125 -3.83 5.10 11.80
C ILE A 125 -4.73 6.11 12.55
N LEU A 126 -4.88 5.93 13.87
CA LEU A 126 -5.61 6.87 14.73
C LEU A 126 -4.95 8.25 14.77
N THR A 127 -3.62 8.30 14.81
CA THR A 127 -2.85 9.54 14.75
C THR A 127 -3.08 10.25 13.41
N VAL A 128 -2.99 9.53 12.29
CA VAL A 128 -3.31 10.09 10.96
C VAL A 128 -4.73 10.62 10.91
N LYS A 129 -5.71 9.86 11.41
CA LYS A 129 -7.10 10.30 11.46
C LYS A 129 -7.26 11.60 12.27
N ARG A 130 -6.61 11.69 13.44
CA ARG A 130 -6.68 12.90 14.28
C ARG A 130 -6.08 14.11 13.57
N GLU A 131 -4.81 14.00 13.16
CA GLU A 131 -4.06 15.12 12.60
C GLU A 131 -4.56 15.53 11.21
N LYS A 132 -4.77 14.55 10.32
CA LYS A 132 -5.07 14.83 8.90
C LYS A 132 -6.54 15.02 8.63
N ILE A 133 -7.44 14.52 9.49
CA ILE A 133 -8.89 14.64 9.28
C ILE A 133 -9.51 15.54 10.33
N THR A 134 -9.45 15.17 11.60
CA THR A 134 -10.15 15.92 12.66
C THR A 134 -9.61 17.34 12.81
N ASP A 135 -8.30 17.49 12.98
CA ASP A 135 -7.68 18.80 13.23
C ASP A 135 -7.77 19.70 11.99
N LYS A 136 -7.47 19.15 10.81
CA LYS A 136 -7.64 19.88 9.54
C LYS A 136 -9.09 20.30 9.29
N THR A 137 -10.06 19.45 9.60
CA THR A 137 -11.48 19.82 9.46
C THR A 137 -11.85 20.95 10.41
N LEU A 138 -11.41 20.88 11.68
CA LEU A 138 -11.64 21.94 12.66
C LEU A 138 -10.97 23.25 12.25
N GLN A 139 -9.73 23.21 11.76
CA GLN A 139 -9.02 24.37 11.24
C GLN A 139 -9.75 24.98 10.03
N SER A 140 -10.16 24.15 9.06
CA SER A 140 -10.90 24.62 7.88
C SER A 140 -12.21 25.32 8.27
N ILE A 141 -12.96 24.75 9.21
CA ILE A 141 -14.22 25.33 9.70
C ILE A 141 -13.96 26.67 10.40
N ARG A 142 -12.89 26.78 11.21
CA ARG A 142 -12.53 28.03 11.90
C ARG A 142 -12.14 29.14 10.92
N THR A 143 -11.37 28.81 9.87
CA THR A 143 -10.85 29.82 8.94
C THR A 143 -11.86 30.22 7.86
N HIS A 144 -12.61 29.27 7.32
CA HIS A 144 -13.44 29.48 6.12
C HIS A 144 -14.92 29.15 6.32
N GLY A 145 -15.32 28.66 7.50
CA GLY A 145 -16.66 28.14 7.74
C GLY A 145 -16.91 26.79 7.05
N TRP A 146 -18.18 26.41 6.94
CA TRP A 146 -18.56 25.18 6.22
C TRP A 146 -18.66 25.46 4.72
N LEU A 147 -17.67 24.96 3.98
CA LEU A 147 -17.68 24.98 2.53
C LEU A 147 -18.02 23.58 1.99
N PRO A 148 -18.90 23.47 0.98
CA PRO A 148 -19.09 22.23 0.25
C PRO A 148 -17.76 21.67 -0.27
N ASP A 149 -17.65 20.34 -0.33
CA ASP A 149 -16.48 19.58 -0.82
C ASP A 149 -15.17 19.69 -0.03
N MET A 150 -14.98 20.69 0.84
CA MET A 150 -13.77 20.82 1.65
C MET A 150 -13.52 19.59 2.52
N PHE A 151 -14.58 19.03 3.12
CA PHE A 151 -14.48 17.79 3.88
C PHE A 151 -13.97 16.64 3.01
N GLN A 152 -14.47 16.52 1.77
CA GLN A 152 -14.02 15.47 0.85
C GLN A 152 -12.55 15.64 0.47
N GLN A 153 -12.09 16.87 0.25
CA GLN A 153 -10.68 17.15 -0.05
C GLN A 153 -9.77 16.78 1.13
N ILE A 154 -10.18 17.11 2.36
CA ILE A 154 -9.45 16.73 3.57
C ILE A 154 -9.35 15.21 3.68
N ILE A 155 -10.46 14.49 3.45
CA ILE A 155 -10.47 13.02 3.48
C ILE A 155 -9.59 12.43 2.37
N ARG A 156 -9.63 12.98 1.15
CA ARG A 156 -8.74 12.55 0.05
C ARG A 156 -7.27 12.75 0.41
N GLY A 157 -6.89 13.93 0.92
CA GLY A 157 -5.51 14.17 1.35
C GLY A 157 -5.06 13.28 2.51
N ALA A 158 -5.97 12.96 3.45
CA ALA A 158 -5.67 12.01 4.52
C ALA A 158 -5.51 10.58 4.00
N LYS A 159 -6.37 10.17 3.05
CA LYS A 159 -6.28 8.87 2.36
C LYS A 159 -4.93 8.75 1.65
N ASP A 160 -4.54 9.74 0.86
CA ASP A 160 -3.26 9.73 0.12
C ASP A 160 -2.08 9.63 1.10
N PHE A 161 -2.11 10.38 2.21
CA PHE A 161 -1.10 10.28 3.27
C PHE A 161 -1.03 8.88 3.91
N LEU A 162 -2.18 8.27 4.19
CA LEU A 162 -2.23 6.90 4.74
C LEU A 162 -1.70 5.89 3.71
N GLN A 163 -2.02 6.06 2.42
CA GLN A 163 -1.46 5.21 1.35
C GLN A 163 0.06 5.33 1.26
N GLU A 164 0.62 6.53 1.36
CA GLU A 164 2.07 6.73 1.43
C GLU A 164 2.70 6.06 2.65
N MET A 165 2.03 6.11 3.81
CA MET A 165 2.49 5.46 5.02
C MET A 165 2.51 3.93 4.88
N ILE A 166 1.42 3.35 4.37
CA ILE A 166 1.33 1.91 4.05
C ILE A 166 2.46 1.53 3.08
N PHE A 167 2.68 2.35 2.06
CA PHE A 167 3.72 2.11 1.08
C PHE A 167 5.12 2.10 1.69
N LYS A 168 5.46 3.11 2.51
CA LYS A 168 6.73 3.15 3.24
C LYS A 168 6.91 1.96 4.17
N PHE A 169 5.84 1.50 4.80
CA PHE A 169 5.85 0.32 5.67
C PHE A 169 6.15 -0.97 4.89
N LYS A 170 5.62 -1.11 3.67
CA LYS A 170 5.89 -2.27 2.79
C LYS A 170 7.26 -2.23 2.10
N LEU A 171 7.91 -1.06 2.04
CA LEU A 171 9.18 -0.95 1.33
C LEU A 171 10.26 -1.70 2.11
N PRO A 172 11.05 -2.56 1.45
CA PRO A 172 12.22 -3.13 2.09
C PRO A 172 13.18 -1.99 2.50
N PRO A 173 13.98 -2.18 3.55
CA PRO A 173 14.99 -1.20 3.91
C PRO A 173 15.90 -0.94 2.71
N LYS A 174 16.32 0.33 2.55
CA LYS A 174 17.26 0.70 1.49
C LYS A 174 18.52 -0.16 1.62
N PRO A 175 19.00 -0.78 0.53
CA PRO A 175 20.21 -1.59 0.60
C PRO A 175 21.38 -0.74 1.07
N VAL A 176 22.25 -1.34 1.87
CA VAL A 176 23.46 -0.70 2.42
C VAL A 176 24.68 -1.33 1.74
N PRO A 177 25.66 -0.53 1.29
CA PRO A 177 26.89 -1.06 0.70
C PRO A 177 27.59 -2.01 1.67
N LYS A 178 28.02 -3.17 1.17
CA LYS A 178 28.81 -4.15 1.93
C LYS A 178 30.31 -3.78 2.01
N ILE A 179 30.72 -2.73 1.29
CA ILE A 179 32.10 -2.24 1.19
C ILE A 179 32.08 -0.74 1.46
N ASP A 180 33.16 -0.23 2.05
CA ASP A 180 33.41 1.19 2.11
C ASP A 180 33.57 1.78 0.69
N LEU A 181 32.67 2.68 0.33
CA LEU A 181 32.67 3.35 -0.97
C LEU A 181 33.95 4.17 -1.21
N GLN A 182 34.58 4.67 -0.14
CA GLN A 182 35.84 5.40 -0.22
C GLN A 182 36.98 4.45 -0.59
N GLU A 183 37.10 3.30 0.08
CA GLU A 183 38.07 2.27 -0.26
C GLU A 183 37.91 1.79 -1.72
N TRP A 184 36.67 1.57 -2.16
CA TRP A 184 36.40 1.22 -3.57
C TRP A 184 36.87 2.29 -4.56
N ASN A 185 36.67 3.58 -4.24
CA ASN A 185 37.13 4.66 -5.09
C ASN A 185 38.66 4.69 -5.20
N ASP A 186 39.37 4.45 -4.11
CA ASP A 186 40.82 4.45 -4.11
C ASP A 186 41.38 3.20 -4.81
N MET A 187 40.74 2.04 -4.65
CA MET A 187 41.01 0.84 -5.46
C MET A 187 40.80 1.08 -6.96
N ARG A 188 39.73 1.80 -7.35
CA ARG A 188 39.46 2.17 -8.75
C ARG A 188 40.57 3.03 -9.34
N LYS A 189 40.98 4.08 -8.63
CA LYS A 189 42.08 4.96 -9.06
C LYS A 189 43.38 4.18 -9.24
N LEU A 190 43.67 3.24 -8.32
CA LEU A 190 44.85 2.39 -8.42
C LEU A 190 44.77 1.45 -9.63
N MET A 191 43.61 0.83 -9.87
CA MET A 191 43.39 -0.03 -11.04
C MET A 191 43.54 0.73 -12.36
N GLU A 192 43.00 1.96 -12.46
CA GLU A 192 43.18 2.80 -13.65
C GLU A 192 44.65 3.12 -13.93
N LYS A 193 45.44 3.41 -12.89
CA LYS A 193 46.89 3.63 -13.02
C LYS A 193 47.61 2.37 -13.49
N LEU A 194 47.29 1.22 -12.90
CA LEU A 194 47.87 -0.08 -13.29
C LEU A 194 47.51 -0.46 -14.73
N GLN A 195 46.28 -0.20 -15.17
CA GLN A 195 45.86 -0.46 -16.55
C GLN A 195 46.63 0.41 -17.54
N LYS A 196 46.86 1.70 -17.23
CA LYS A 196 47.69 2.58 -18.06
C LYS A 196 49.14 2.07 -18.18
N GLN A 197 49.73 1.64 -17.07
CA GLN A 197 51.08 1.07 -17.09
C GLN A 197 51.14 -0.27 -17.84
N SER A 198 50.12 -1.12 -17.69
CA SER A 198 50.01 -2.37 -18.44
C SER A 198 49.90 -2.15 -19.96
N GLN A 199 49.15 -1.11 -20.39
CA GLN A 199 49.08 -0.72 -21.79
C GLN A 199 50.45 -0.22 -22.30
N ALA A 200 51.14 0.62 -21.53
CA ALA A 200 52.48 1.08 -21.87
C ALA A 200 53.48 -0.09 -21.98
N MET A 201 53.42 -1.05 -21.04
CA MET A 201 54.23 -2.26 -21.08
C MET A 201 53.98 -3.06 -22.35
N LYS A 202 52.70 -3.27 -22.72
CA LYS A 202 52.32 -3.99 -23.94
C LYS A 202 52.87 -3.31 -25.20
N SER A 203 52.81 -1.98 -25.29
CA SER A 203 53.41 -1.23 -26.40
C SER A 203 54.93 -1.40 -26.46
N THR A 204 55.63 -1.30 -25.31
CA THR A 204 57.10 -1.53 -25.27
C THR A 204 57.49 -2.96 -25.66
N GLN A 205 56.69 -3.97 -25.28
CA GLN A 205 56.90 -5.36 -25.68
C GLN A 205 56.71 -5.55 -27.20
N GLN A 206 55.73 -4.89 -27.80
CA GLN A 206 55.53 -4.90 -29.25
C GLN A 206 56.72 -4.25 -29.97
N GLU A 207 57.19 -3.09 -29.50
CA GLU A 207 58.39 -2.44 -30.03
C GLU A 207 59.63 -3.32 -29.91
N LEU A 208 59.84 -3.97 -28.76
CA LEU A 208 60.92 -4.94 -28.56
C LEU A 208 60.85 -6.09 -29.56
N SER A 209 59.66 -6.64 -29.81
CA SER A 209 59.47 -7.72 -30.78
C SER A 209 59.84 -7.28 -32.21
N LEU A 210 59.48 -6.04 -32.59
CA LEU A 210 59.80 -5.46 -33.88
C LEU A 210 61.31 -5.19 -34.02
N LEU A 211 61.93 -4.59 -33.01
CA LEU A 211 63.37 -4.31 -33.00
C LEU A 211 64.21 -5.59 -33.05
N LYS A 212 63.81 -6.64 -32.30
CA LYS A 212 64.47 -7.96 -32.35
C LYS A 212 64.33 -8.61 -33.72
N LYS A 213 63.16 -8.49 -34.37
CA LYS A 213 62.95 -8.96 -35.74
C LYS A 213 63.84 -8.19 -36.73
N GLN A 214 63.88 -6.86 -36.67
CA GLN A 214 64.74 -6.02 -37.50
C GLN A 214 66.23 -6.36 -37.31
N LEU A 215 66.66 -6.63 -36.08
CA LEU A 215 68.03 -7.06 -35.78
C LEU A 215 68.37 -8.39 -36.47
N SER A 216 67.43 -9.35 -36.49
CA SER A 216 67.59 -10.65 -37.14
C SER A 216 67.66 -10.56 -38.67
N GLU A 217 66.91 -9.63 -39.28
CA GLU A 217 66.90 -9.37 -40.73
C GLU A 217 68.15 -8.58 -41.20
N THR A 218 68.80 -7.87 -40.27
CA THR A 218 70.00 -7.07 -40.53
C THR A 218 71.25 -7.97 -40.59
N THR A 219 71.33 -8.80 -41.62
CA THR A 219 72.46 -9.71 -41.90
C THR A 219 73.32 -9.17 -43.05
N GLY A 220 74.63 -9.00 -42.84
CA GLY A 220 75.58 -8.53 -43.86
C GLY A 220 76.80 -7.80 -43.28
N PHE A 221 77.98 -8.03 -43.88
CA PHE A 221 79.30 -7.60 -43.37
C PHE A 221 79.40 -6.07 -43.11
N PHE A 222 78.74 -5.24 -43.91
CA PHE A 222 78.78 -3.77 -43.78
C PHE A 222 77.73 -3.16 -42.83
N LYS A 223 76.86 -3.95 -42.19
CA LYS A 223 75.75 -3.43 -41.36
C LYS A 223 76.08 -3.28 -39.86
N GLY A 224 77.36 -3.36 -39.47
CA GLY A 224 77.78 -3.33 -38.06
C GLY A 224 77.30 -2.11 -37.26
N LYS A 225 77.31 -0.91 -37.85
CA LYS A 225 76.83 0.33 -37.20
C LYS A 225 75.32 0.32 -36.97
N VAL A 226 74.55 -0.22 -37.92
CA VAL A 226 73.08 -0.38 -37.81
C VAL A 226 72.74 -1.42 -36.75
N ARG A 227 73.49 -2.54 -36.70
CA ARG A 227 73.33 -3.58 -35.68
C ARG A 227 73.54 -3.05 -34.27
N LYS A 228 74.65 -2.34 -34.05
CA LYS A 228 74.97 -1.71 -32.76
C LYS A 228 73.92 -0.67 -32.33
N SER A 229 73.32 0.05 -33.29
CA SER A 229 72.21 0.97 -33.00
C SER A 229 70.92 0.25 -32.62
N LEU A 230 70.58 -0.84 -33.31
CA LEU A 230 69.42 -1.68 -32.97
C LEU A 230 69.58 -2.36 -31.61
N GLU A 231 70.77 -2.88 -31.30
CA GLU A 231 71.11 -3.43 -29.98
C GLU A 231 70.92 -2.38 -28.86
N GLY A 232 71.41 -1.15 -29.07
CA GLY A 232 71.21 -0.06 -28.09
C GLY A 232 69.74 0.30 -27.88
N LYS A 233 68.91 0.30 -28.94
CA LYS A 233 67.47 0.53 -28.83
C LYS A 233 66.75 -0.61 -28.10
N ILE A 234 67.15 -1.86 -28.35
CA ILE A 234 66.62 -3.03 -27.64
C ILE A 234 66.96 -2.93 -26.15
N GLU A 235 68.21 -2.62 -25.80
CA GLU A 235 68.63 -2.46 -24.41
C GLU A 235 67.84 -1.35 -23.69
N GLN A 236 67.59 -0.23 -24.38
CA GLN A 236 66.77 0.86 -23.84
C GLN A 236 65.32 0.42 -23.60
N ALA A 237 64.71 -0.30 -24.54
CA ALA A 237 63.34 -0.77 -24.42
C ALA A 237 63.20 -1.87 -23.35
N GLU A 238 64.18 -2.77 -23.20
CA GLU A 238 64.23 -3.76 -22.10
C GLU A 238 64.38 -3.10 -20.73
N LYS A 239 65.20 -2.03 -20.64
CA LYS A 239 65.30 -1.20 -19.43
C LYS A 239 63.96 -0.52 -19.10
N GLN A 240 63.24 -0.04 -20.11
CA GLN A 240 61.94 0.59 -19.93
C GLN A 240 60.89 -0.42 -19.44
N GLU A 241 60.85 -1.63 -20.01
CA GLU A 241 59.95 -2.71 -19.58
C GLU A 241 60.17 -3.07 -18.10
N LYS A 242 61.44 -3.24 -17.68
CA LYS A 242 61.78 -3.53 -16.27
C LYS A 242 61.36 -2.42 -15.32
N ARG A 243 61.50 -1.15 -15.74
CA ARG A 243 61.06 0.01 -14.96
C ARG A 243 59.55 -0.01 -14.76
N ILE A 244 58.78 -0.20 -15.85
CA ILE A 244 57.32 -0.29 -15.77
C ILE A 244 56.88 -1.42 -14.83
N HIS A 245 57.52 -2.59 -14.91
CA HIS A 245 57.22 -3.71 -14.00
C HIS A 245 57.49 -3.35 -12.52
N THR A 246 58.65 -2.75 -12.24
CA THR A 246 59.02 -2.34 -10.87
C THR A 246 58.07 -1.26 -10.34
N ASP A 247 57.69 -0.30 -11.17
CA ASP A 247 56.75 0.76 -10.80
C ASP A 247 55.35 0.19 -10.48
N MET A 248 54.88 -0.80 -11.25
CA MET A 248 53.61 -1.49 -10.97
C MET A 248 53.61 -2.18 -9.60
N GLU A 249 54.70 -2.88 -9.25
CA GLU A 249 54.86 -3.53 -7.95
C GLU A 249 54.95 -2.49 -6.81
N GLN A 250 55.68 -1.40 -7.01
CA GLN A 250 55.80 -0.32 -6.02
C GLN A 250 54.46 0.36 -5.74
N MET A 251 53.65 0.64 -6.76
CA MET A 251 52.34 1.27 -6.54
C MET A 251 51.40 0.39 -5.72
N VAL A 252 51.43 -0.92 -5.95
CA VAL A 252 50.55 -1.88 -5.26
C VAL A 252 51.00 -2.08 -3.81
N THR A 253 52.30 -2.16 -3.57
CA THR A 253 52.88 -2.25 -2.21
C THR A 253 52.67 -0.98 -1.40
N GLN A 254 52.80 0.20 -2.01
CA GLN A 254 52.47 1.49 -1.36
C GLN A 254 50.99 1.59 -0.97
N ALA A 255 50.09 0.95 -1.73
CA ALA A 255 48.67 0.88 -1.40
C ALA A 255 48.33 -0.23 -0.40
N GLY A 256 49.32 -0.94 0.15
CA GLY A 256 49.15 -1.95 1.20
C GLY A 256 48.88 -3.38 0.70
N TYR A 257 49.06 -3.65 -0.60
CA TYR A 257 48.85 -4.97 -1.18
C TYR A 257 50.19 -5.69 -1.45
N PRO A 258 50.29 -7.01 -1.23
CA PRO A 258 51.55 -7.74 -1.42
C PRO A 258 52.07 -7.77 -2.86
N ASP A 259 51.17 -7.95 -3.84
CA ASP A 259 51.49 -8.09 -5.25
C ASP A 259 50.30 -7.72 -6.15
N VAL A 260 50.59 -7.49 -7.44
CA VAL A 260 49.60 -7.04 -8.44
C VAL A 260 48.47 -8.07 -8.61
N GLN A 261 48.75 -9.36 -8.51
CA GLN A 261 47.75 -10.43 -8.66
C GLN A 261 46.81 -10.48 -7.45
N SER A 262 47.34 -10.33 -6.24
CA SER A 262 46.56 -10.22 -5.00
C SER A 262 45.64 -9.00 -5.04
N PHE A 263 46.15 -7.84 -5.47
CA PHE A 263 45.32 -6.66 -5.70
C PHE A 263 44.22 -6.92 -6.73
N ALA A 264 44.55 -7.51 -7.89
CA ALA A 264 43.58 -7.79 -8.94
C ALA A 264 42.45 -8.72 -8.46
N LYS A 265 42.77 -9.75 -7.66
CA LYS A 265 41.78 -10.65 -7.05
C LYS A 265 40.86 -9.90 -6.09
N THR A 266 41.41 -9.05 -5.23
CA THR A 266 40.62 -8.24 -4.29
C THR A 266 39.74 -7.24 -5.05
N TYR A 267 40.28 -6.57 -6.07
CA TYR A 267 39.53 -5.66 -6.94
C TYR A 267 38.34 -6.34 -7.60
N GLN A 268 38.52 -7.52 -8.20
CA GLN A 268 37.43 -8.26 -8.84
C GLN A 268 36.32 -8.65 -7.85
N LYS A 269 36.70 -9.07 -6.63
CA LYS A 269 35.72 -9.37 -5.57
C LYS A 269 34.95 -8.12 -5.16
N SER A 270 35.64 -7.00 -4.95
CA SER A 270 35.02 -5.73 -4.58
C SER A 270 34.12 -5.18 -5.69
N GLU A 271 34.55 -5.29 -6.95
CA GLU A 271 33.75 -4.88 -8.11
C GLU A 271 32.43 -5.65 -8.17
N LYS A 272 32.48 -6.98 -7.94
CA LYS A 272 31.29 -7.81 -7.91
C LYS A 272 30.32 -7.36 -6.81
N LEU A 273 30.82 -7.10 -5.60
CA LEU A 273 30.00 -6.64 -4.48
C LEU A 273 29.39 -5.25 -4.73
N VAL A 274 30.13 -4.32 -5.34
CA VAL A 274 29.61 -2.99 -5.71
C VAL A 274 28.57 -3.11 -6.82
N ARG A 275 28.77 -4.03 -7.77
CA ARG A 275 27.79 -4.30 -8.83
C ARG A 275 26.50 -4.88 -8.26
N GLU A 276 26.59 -5.88 -7.40
CA GLU A 276 25.44 -6.46 -6.69
C GLU A 276 24.69 -5.37 -5.90
N TYR A 277 25.40 -4.53 -5.13
CA TYR A 277 24.79 -3.41 -4.42
C TYR A 277 24.08 -2.42 -5.36
N ASN A 278 24.69 -2.06 -6.48
CA ASN A 278 24.08 -1.15 -7.44
C ASN A 278 22.83 -1.77 -8.12
N GLU A 279 22.84 -3.08 -8.38
CA GLU A 279 21.69 -3.81 -8.91
C GLU A 279 20.55 -3.88 -7.88
N GLU A 280 20.86 -4.21 -6.62
CA GLU A 280 19.92 -4.18 -5.50
C GLU A 280 19.33 -2.77 -5.32
N LEU A 281 20.16 -1.73 -5.41
CA LEU A 281 19.73 -0.33 -5.29
C LEU A 281 18.79 0.06 -6.43
N ARG A 282 19.10 -0.29 -7.68
CA ARG A 282 18.22 -0.03 -8.83
C ARG A 282 16.89 -0.79 -8.71
N ALA A 283 16.92 -2.04 -8.26
CA ALA A 283 15.72 -2.82 -8.05
C ALA A 283 14.83 -2.20 -6.95
N TRP A 284 15.46 -1.71 -5.88
CA TRP A 284 14.79 -0.96 -4.82
C TRP A 284 14.17 0.34 -5.35
N GLU A 285 14.92 1.15 -6.10
CA GLU A 285 14.44 2.41 -6.70
C GLU A 285 13.27 2.17 -7.66
N ASN A 286 13.37 1.17 -8.55
CA ASN A 286 12.29 0.81 -9.46
C ASN A 286 11.00 0.39 -8.74
N GLN A 287 11.11 -0.38 -7.64
CA GLN A 287 9.95 -0.71 -6.80
C GLN A 287 9.35 0.55 -6.16
N THR A 288 10.18 1.55 -5.86
CA THR A 288 9.69 2.80 -5.30
C THR A 288 9.00 3.70 -6.34
N GLU A 289 9.41 3.61 -7.60
CA GLU A 289 8.84 4.41 -8.71
C GLU A 289 7.59 3.78 -9.31
N GLN A 290 7.58 2.47 -9.58
CA GLN A 290 6.43 1.77 -10.18
C GLN A 290 5.17 1.81 -9.30
N LYS A 291 5.30 1.99 -7.99
CA LYS A 291 4.16 2.12 -7.06
C LYS A 291 3.73 3.58 -6.83
N LYS A 292 4.47 4.57 -7.32
CA LYS A 292 4.01 5.97 -7.40
C LYS A 292 3.05 6.17 -8.57
N GLU A 293 3.12 5.35 -9.61
CA GLU A 293 1.99 5.18 -10.52
C GLU A 293 0.86 4.49 -9.74
N PRO A 294 -0.38 5.02 -9.79
CA PRO A 294 -1.46 4.47 -9.00
C PRO A 294 -1.73 3.04 -9.46
N SER A 295 -1.33 2.05 -8.64
CA SER A 295 -1.77 0.67 -8.83
C SER A 295 -3.30 0.69 -8.70
N SER A 296 -3.97 0.64 -9.84
CA SER A 296 -5.38 1.02 -10.01
C SER A 296 -6.37 -0.06 -9.59
N GLU A 297 -5.91 -1.16 -9.02
CA GLU A 297 -6.80 -2.17 -8.47
C GLU A 297 -6.36 -2.57 -7.06
N PRO A 298 -7.17 -2.27 -6.02
CA PRO A 298 -7.00 -2.98 -4.76
C PRO A 298 -7.09 -4.49 -5.04
N PRO A 299 -6.37 -5.34 -4.28
CA PRO A 299 -6.49 -6.78 -4.43
C PRO A 299 -7.97 -7.13 -4.39
N LYS A 300 -8.47 -7.77 -5.46
CA LYS A 300 -9.87 -8.17 -5.60
C LYS A 300 -10.19 -9.15 -4.48
N LYS A 301 -10.56 -8.64 -3.31
CA LYS A 301 -11.16 -9.43 -2.23
C LYS A 301 -12.38 -10.09 -2.86
N ALA A 302 -12.41 -11.43 -2.91
CA ALA A 302 -13.57 -12.17 -3.38
C ALA A 302 -14.81 -11.59 -2.68
N SER A 303 -15.80 -11.16 -3.47
CA SER A 303 -16.93 -10.39 -2.96
C SER A 303 -17.57 -11.17 -1.80
N ILE A 304 -17.77 -10.51 -0.66
CA ILE A 304 -18.44 -11.10 0.53
C ILE A 304 -19.77 -11.74 0.11
N ARG A 305 -20.45 -11.15 -0.89
CA ARG A 305 -21.69 -11.66 -1.47
C ARG A 305 -21.53 -13.01 -2.18
N GLU A 306 -20.42 -13.21 -2.88
CA GLU A 306 -20.09 -14.43 -3.59
C GLU A 306 -19.71 -15.55 -2.60
N LYS A 307 -18.95 -15.21 -1.55
CA LYS A 307 -18.69 -16.10 -0.41
C LYS A 307 -19.97 -16.48 0.37
N LEU A 308 -20.86 -15.52 0.63
CA LEU A 308 -22.16 -15.77 1.29
C LEU A 308 -23.03 -16.72 0.46
N HIS A 309 -23.05 -16.58 -0.86
CA HIS A 309 -23.72 -17.53 -1.74
C HIS A 309 -23.09 -18.93 -1.63
N ARG A 310 -21.76 -19.04 -1.53
CA ARG A 310 -21.06 -20.31 -1.30
C ARG A 310 -21.49 -20.96 0.03
N TYR A 311 -21.46 -20.22 1.14
CA TYR A 311 -21.92 -20.72 2.45
C TYR A 311 -23.41 -21.09 2.48
N GLN A 312 -24.24 -20.35 1.74
CA GLN A 312 -25.65 -20.70 1.59
C GLN A 312 -25.84 -22.00 0.79
N GLN A 313 -24.97 -22.30 -0.18
CA GLN A 313 -24.99 -23.58 -0.87
C GLN A 313 -24.44 -24.71 0.02
N GLU A 314 -23.33 -24.48 0.74
CA GLU A 314 -22.74 -25.46 1.66
C GLU A 314 -23.71 -25.83 2.80
N SER A 315 -24.46 -24.87 3.34
CA SER A 315 -25.51 -25.12 4.35
C SER A 315 -26.73 -25.86 3.79
N ARG A 316 -27.05 -25.72 2.50
CA ARG A 316 -28.07 -26.51 1.80
C ARG A 316 -27.60 -27.94 1.50
N GLN A 317 -26.29 -28.16 1.38
CA GLN A 317 -25.68 -29.47 1.15
C GLN A 317 -25.42 -30.27 2.44
N GLN A 318 -25.56 -29.66 3.62
CA GLN A 318 -25.59 -30.40 4.88
C GLN A 318 -26.80 -31.36 4.87
N PRO A 319 -26.60 -32.67 5.07
CA PRO A 319 -27.71 -33.62 5.07
C PRO A 319 -28.67 -33.24 6.20
N LYS A 320 -29.95 -33.03 5.85
CA LYS A 320 -31.02 -32.84 6.83
C LYS A 320 -30.91 -33.96 7.85
N ARG A 321 -30.58 -33.64 9.11
CA ARG A 321 -30.66 -34.58 10.23
C ARG A 321 -31.99 -35.31 10.12
N SER A 322 -31.92 -36.62 9.91
CA SER A 322 -33.09 -37.48 9.83
C SER A 322 -33.88 -37.29 11.13
N VAL A 323 -35.09 -36.75 10.98
CA VAL A 323 -36.07 -36.72 12.07
C VAL A 323 -36.32 -38.18 12.44
N LYS A 324 -35.79 -38.59 13.60
CA LYS A 324 -36.12 -39.88 14.23
C LYS A 324 -37.65 -39.93 14.35
N LYS A 325 -38.29 -40.74 13.52
CA LYS A 325 -39.70 -41.13 13.71
C LYS A 325 -39.79 -41.75 15.10
N LYS A 326 -40.50 -41.11 16.03
CA LYS A 326 -40.99 -41.76 17.25
C LYS A 326 -41.87 -42.93 16.80
N SER A 327 -41.41 -44.16 17.04
CA SER A 327 -42.29 -45.33 17.00
C SER A 327 -43.23 -45.21 18.19
N MET A 328 -44.53 -45.20 17.89
CA MET A 328 -45.59 -45.37 18.88
C MET A 328 -45.51 -46.80 19.38
N ASP A 329 -45.17 -46.99 20.64
CA ASP A 329 -45.34 -48.27 21.32
C ASP A 329 -46.65 -48.22 22.09
N ARG A 330 -47.58 -49.09 21.71
CA ARG A 330 -48.88 -49.28 22.35
C ARG A 330 -48.99 -50.77 22.61
N GLU A 331 -48.49 -51.22 23.75
CA GLU A 331 -48.79 -52.55 24.28
C GLU A 331 -49.69 -52.42 25.52
N ARG A 332 -50.93 -52.84 25.28
CA ARG A 332 -51.88 -53.63 26.07
C ARG A 332 -51.83 -53.60 27.59
#